data_AF-A0A2P7ZCZ9-F1
#
_entry.id   AF-A0A2P7ZCZ9-F1
#
_cell.length_a   1.000
_cell.length_b   1.000
_cell.length_c   1.000
_cell.angle_alpha   90.00
_cell.angle_beta   90.00
_cell.angle_gamma   90.00
#
_symmetry.space_group_name_H-M   'P 1'
#
loop_
_entity.id
_entity.type
_entity.pdbx_description
1 polymer ?
#
loop_
_entity_poly.entity_id
_entity_poly.type
_entity_poly.pdbx_seq_one_letter_code
_entity_poly.pdbx_strand_id
1 'polypeptide(L)'
;MVWLDSSDNPYKRLVVPLARQHHILGDAISHVSFLHEARQRVITGNTIETSTQSMIKKLAAEIGKMTNLDGFASTYSEAESSNLVSILASILVLSNSSLMESHIFVAQMHRHAARTIVRAFPAQATSQDELFKFLKEQLAIYDILASTTTFTPKDVRDAITFDEDGSHAVFGQYLNLIHRITVQAVERDTNGTQAKLILYAALVDELELARASTLLVFQSWSRSFSKPECSNFIRLVDAHHHAGILYANSRLKMGIEKDVKRYHVSRLYQILELLEGVEAHLQNLPWVLFIAGICSYDQSRWDTVMRICSKLCDHIGFGHFTQLQRFLVELADKQDNRLVEELDWMPLAKEWEKNGVPLVLIT
;
A
#
# COMPACT_ATOMS: atom_id res chain seq x y z
N MET A 1 4.38 4.68 3.71
CA MET A 1 4.32 3.58 4.69
C MET A 1 5.71 3.16 5.17
N VAL A 2 6.01 3.25 6.46
CA VAL A 2 7.23 2.66 7.04
C VAL A 2 6.86 1.41 7.84
N TRP A 3 7.48 0.28 7.53
CA TRP A 3 7.19 -1.00 8.19
C TRP A 3 7.52 -0.97 9.69
N LEU A 4 8.65 -0.37 10.06
CA LEU A 4 9.08 -0.15 11.44
C LEU A 4 9.69 1.23 11.57
N ASP A 5 9.21 2.02 12.53
CA ASP A 5 9.77 3.34 12.80
C ASP A 5 11.06 3.21 13.63
N SER A 6 12.15 3.83 13.16
CA SER A 6 13.44 3.85 13.84
C SER A 6 14.07 5.25 13.75
N SER A 7 15.23 5.44 14.38
CA SER A 7 16.04 6.65 14.21
C SER A 7 16.51 6.84 12.76
N ASP A 8 16.68 5.74 12.03
CA ASP A 8 17.18 5.73 10.65
C ASP A 8 16.08 5.92 9.60
N ASN A 9 14.82 6.12 10.04
CA ASN A 9 13.67 6.35 9.18
C ASN A 9 13.95 7.49 8.16
N PRO A 10 13.97 7.20 6.84
CA PRO A 10 14.29 8.19 5.83
C PRO A 10 13.31 9.37 5.77
N TYR A 11 12.06 9.22 6.24
CA TYR A 11 11.18 10.38 6.39
C TYR A 11 11.75 11.40 7.38
N LYS A 12 12.29 10.95 8.51
CA LYS A 12 12.89 11.82 9.54
C LYS A 12 14.23 12.39 9.08
N ARG A 13 15.07 11.55 8.47
CA ARG A 13 16.46 11.90 8.12
C ARG A 13 16.60 12.66 6.80
N LEU A 14 15.74 12.40 5.82
CA LEU A 14 15.87 12.95 4.46
C LEU A 14 14.69 13.87 4.09
N VAL A 15 13.44 13.42 4.28
CA VAL A 15 12.25 14.18 3.84
C VAL A 15 12.01 15.44 4.68
N VAL A 16 12.08 15.34 6.01
CA VAL A 16 11.87 16.49 6.90
C VAL A 16 12.93 17.60 6.68
N PRO A 17 14.23 17.29 6.58
CA PRO A 17 15.23 18.31 6.22
C PRO A 17 14.99 18.94 4.84
N LEU A 18 14.59 18.14 3.83
CA LEU A 18 14.27 18.65 2.49
C LEU A 18 13.11 19.65 2.52
N ALA A 19 12.11 19.42 3.37
CA ALA A 19 10.96 20.30 3.52
C ALA A 19 11.32 21.73 3.98
N ARG A 20 12.47 21.91 4.65
CA ARG A 20 12.97 23.23 5.03
C ARG A 20 13.51 24.03 3.83
N GLN A 21 13.87 23.33 2.76
CA GLN A 21 14.42 23.92 1.54
C GLN A 21 13.34 24.09 0.46
N HIS A 22 12.31 23.23 0.46
CA HIS A 22 11.24 23.23 -0.54
C HIS A 22 9.87 23.50 0.09
N HIS A 23 9.33 24.68 -0.17
CA HIS A 23 8.10 25.19 0.44
C HIS A 23 6.86 24.31 0.17
N ILE A 24 6.72 23.71 -1.02
CA ILE A 24 5.56 22.85 -1.33
C ILE A 24 5.56 21.60 -0.44
N LEU A 25 6.73 21.00 -0.21
CA LEU A 25 6.86 19.86 0.69
C LEU A 25 6.61 20.26 2.15
N GLY A 26 7.12 21.42 2.57
CA GLY A 26 6.83 21.99 3.89
C GLY A 26 5.34 22.25 4.13
N ASP A 27 4.65 22.84 3.16
CA ASP A 27 3.20 23.07 3.19
C ASP A 27 2.45 21.73 3.27
N ALA A 28 2.84 20.73 2.47
CA ALA A 28 2.20 19.41 2.44
C ALA A 28 2.34 18.65 3.77
N ILE A 29 3.55 18.66 4.38
CA ILE A 29 3.78 18.04 5.69
C ILE A 29 2.96 18.76 6.76
N SER A 30 2.96 20.10 6.75
CA SER A 30 2.19 20.91 7.70
C SER A 30 0.69 20.63 7.61
N HIS A 31 0.19 20.42 6.40
CA HIS A 31 -1.21 20.08 6.17
C HIS A 31 -1.57 18.69 6.75
N VAL A 32 -0.74 17.66 6.53
CA VAL A 32 -0.95 16.34 7.14
C VAL A 32 -0.90 16.42 8.67
N SER A 33 0.06 17.17 9.23
CA SER A 33 0.13 17.40 10.69
C SER A 33 -1.13 18.10 11.21
N PHE A 34 -1.62 19.11 10.49
CA PHE A 34 -2.86 19.80 10.84
C PHE A 34 -4.07 18.86 10.82
N LEU A 35 -4.22 18.02 9.78
CA LEU A 35 -5.32 17.05 9.71
C LEU A 35 -5.28 16.04 10.87
N HIS A 36 -4.08 15.62 11.28
CA HIS A 36 -3.91 14.75 12.43
C HIS A 36 -4.31 15.46 13.74
N GLU A 37 -3.93 16.72 13.93
CA GLU A 37 -4.32 17.50 15.12
C GLU A 37 -5.81 17.89 15.14
N ALA A 38 -6.39 18.27 14.00
CA ALA A 38 -7.79 18.66 13.86
C ALA A 38 -8.77 17.49 14.10
N ARG A 39 -8.29 16.25 14.06
CA ARG A 39 -9.07 15.10 14.52
C ARG A 39 -9.07 14.93 16.02
N GLN A 40 -7.95 15.25 16.67
CA GLN A 40 -7.85 15.22 18.12
C GLN A 40 -8.60 16.38 18.77
N ARG A 41 -8.74 17.50 18.06
CA ARG A 41 -9.45 18.70 18.50
C ARG A 41 -10.55 18.98 17.48
N VAL A 42 -11.81 18.72 17.80
CA VAL A 42 -13.00 18.96 16.94
C VAL A 42 -13.01 20.38 16.33
N ILE A 43 -12.28 20.60 15.24
CA ILE A 43 -12.09 21.90 14.58
C ILE A 43 -12.70 21.81 13.19
N THR A 44 -13.53 22.79 12.84
CA THR A 44 -14.38 22.83 11.63
C THR A 44 -13.61 23.19 10.35
N GLY A 45 -14.05 22.61 9.21
CA GLY A 45 -13.25 22.36 8.01
C GLY A 45 -13.04 23.47 6.96
N ASN A 46 -13.57 24.69 7.12
CA ASN A 46 -13.55 25.69 6.02
C ASN A 46 -12.16 26.27 5.70
N THR A 47 -11.22 26.26 6.63
CA THR A 47 -9.86 26.80 6.41
C THR A 47 -8.94 25.80 5.67
N ILE A 48 -9.31 24.52 5.66
CA ILE A 48 -8.47 23.40 5.20
C ILE A 48 -8.46 23.32 3.67
N GLU A 49 -9.64 23.37 3.06
CA GLU A 49 -9.81 23.19 1.61
C GLU A 49 -9.10 24.25 0.76
N THR A 50 -9.04 25.50 1.24
CA THR A 50 -8.39 26.61 0.53
C THR A 50 -6.87 26.47 0.48
N SER A 51 -6.27 25.85 1.50
CA SER A 51 -4.82 25.58 1.56
C SER A 51 -4.42 24.46 0.59
N THR A 52 -5.19 23.37 0.54
CA THR A 52 -4.96 22.22 -0.35
C THR A 52 -5.05 22.62 -1.83
N GLN A 53 -6.06 23.39 -2.21
CA GLN A 53 -6.20 23.89 -3.59
C GLN A 53 -5.03 24.81 -4.01
N SER A 54 -4.52 25.62 -3.07
CA SER A 54 -3.34 26.47 -3.31
C SER A 54 -2.09 25.62 -3.56
N MET A 55 -1.85 24.58 -2.74
CA MET A 55 -0.73 23.65 -2.93
C MET A 55 -0.81 22.91 -4.27
N ILE A 56 -1.99 22.40 -4.64
CA ILE A 56 -2.17 21.68 -5.92
C ILE A 56 -1.86 22.61 -7.10
N LYS A 57 -2.29 23.88 -7.05
CA LYS A 57 -1.96 24.87 -8.09
C LYS A 57 -0.46 25.16 -8.18
N LYS A 58 0.22 25.32 -7.04
CA LYS A 58 1.68 25.50 -7.00
C LYS A 58 2.41 24.30 -7.59
N LEU A 59 1.99 23.08 -7.21
CA LEU A 59 2.55 21.83 -7.70
C LEU A 59 2.35 21.67 -9.22
N ALA A 60 1.14 21.92 -9.71
CA ALA A 60 0.83 21.87 -11.14
C ALA A 60 1.65 22.88 -11.94
N ALA A 61 1.88 24.07 -11.41
CA ALA A 61 2.73 25.09 -12.04
C ALA A 61 4.21 24.65 -12.09
N GLU A 62 4.74 24.04 -11.02
CA GLU A 62 6.12 23.51 -11.01
C GLU A 62 6.30 22.35 -12.00
N ILE A 63 5.35 21.40 -12.03
CA ILE A 63 5.36 20.30 -13.02
C ILE A 63 5.27 20.86 -14.44
N GLY A 64 4.40 21.85 -14.67
CA GLY A 64 4.24 22.49 -15.98
C GLY A 64 5.51 23.19 -16.49
N LYS A 65 6.28 23.82 -15.61
CA LYS A 65 7.59 24.41 -15.96
C LYS A 65 8.58 23.34 -16.41
N MET A 66 8.55 22.15 -15.78
CA MET A 66 9.46 21.05 -16.10
C MET A 66 9.10 20.35 -17.41
N THR A 67 7.80 20.21 -17.72
CA THR A 67 7.33 19.57 -18.96
C THR A 67 7.53 20.42 -20.22
N ASN A 68 7.70 21.75 -20.06
CA ASN A 68 7.94 22.69 -21.16
C ASN A 68 9.42 22.85 -21.52
N LEU A 69 10.34 22.18 -20.81
CA LEU A 69 11.73 22.05 -21.21
C LEU A 69 11.81 20.89 -22.21
N ASP A 70 12.16 21.20 -23.46
CA ASP A 70 12.17 20.25 -24.59
C ASP A 70 12.86 18.93 -24.23
N GLY A 71 12.04 17.89 -24.05
CA GLY A 71 12.47 16.49 -23.95
C GLY A 71 13.04 16.09 -22.59
N PHE A 72 12.40 15.10 -21.96
CA PHE A 72 12.96 14.20 -20.92
C PHE A 72 14.21 13.40 -21.40
N ALA A 73 14.91 13.88 -22.43
CA ALA A 73 16.08 13.29 -23.07
C ALA A 73 17.39 14.04 -22.75
N SER A 74 17.35 15.12 -21.96
CA SER A 74 18.52 15.85 -21.51
C SER A 74 18.98 15.42 -20.11
N THR A 75 20.29 15.42 -19.88
CA THR A 75 20.89 15.18 -18.56
C THR A 75 20.43 16.28 -17.61
N TYR A 76 19.56 15.95 -16.65
CA TYR A 76 19.16 16.90 -15.61
C TYR A 76 20.39 17.38 -14.82
N SER A 77 20.42 18.67 -14.52
CA SER A 77 21.32 19.20 -13.50
C SER A 77 20.99 18.60 -12.13
N GLU A 78 21.95 18.67 -11.20
CA GLU A 78 21.76 18.25 -9.82
C GLU A 78 20.62 19.03 -9.14
N ALA A 79 20.48 20.32 -9.45
CA ALA A 79 19.41 21.18 -8.95
C ALA A 79 18.01 20.77 -9.45
N GLU A 80 17.90 20.42 -10.74
CA GLU A 80 16.63 19.94 -11.32
C GLU A 80 16.25 18.57 -10.76
N SER A 81 17.24 17.68 -10.57
CA SER A 81 17.04 16.37 -9.94
C SER A 81 16.55 16.54 -8.50
N SER A 82 17.20 17.39 -7.69
CA SER A 82 16.76 17.71 -6.33
C SER A 82 15.34 18.30 -6.31
N ASN A 83 14.99 19.17 -7.27
CA ASN A 83 13.65 19.73 -7.35
C ASN A 83 12.60 18.64 -7.67
N LEU A 84 12.87 17.76 -8.63
CA LEU A 84 12.00 16.63 -8.97
C LEU A 84 11.79 15.68 -7.80
N VAL A 85 12.84 15.36 -7.03
CA VAL A 85 12.74 14.56 -5.80
C VAL A 85 11.83 15.24 -4.78
N SER A 86 11.94 16.56 -4.62
CA SER A 86 11.08 17.33 -3.71
C SER A 86 9.60 17.32 -4.14
N ILE A 87 9.34 17.38 -5.44
CA ILE A 87 7.97 17.30 -6.00
C ILE A 87 7.42 15.90 -5.79
N LEU A 88 8.20 14.84 -6.05
CA LEU A 88 7.79 13.46 -5.80
C LEU A 88 7.44 13.26 -4.33
N ALA A 89 8.29 13.73 -3.41
CA ALA A 89 8.00 13.68 -1.97
C ALA A 89 6.70 14.42 -1.63
N SER A 90 6.48 15.61 -2.20
CA SER A 90 5.28 16.41 -1.98
C SER A 90 4.02 15.68 -2.45
N ILE A 91 4.05 15.06 -3.63
CA ILE A 91 2.92 14.29 -4.19
C ILE A 91 2.58 13.09 -3.32
N LEU A 92 3.58 12.36 -2.84
CA LEU A 92 3.34 11.20 -1.97
C LEU A 92 2.72 11.63 -0.63
N VAL A 93 3.19 12.74 -0.03
CA VAL A 93 2.58 13.30 1.19
C VAL A 93 1.14 13.76 0.94
N LEU A 94 0.88 14.46 -0.16
CA LEU A 94 -0.47 14.92 -0.54
C LEU A 94 -1.41 13.75 -0.87
N SER A 95 -0.90 12.67 -1.45
CA SER A 95 -1.67 11.45 -1.66
C SER A 95 -2.14 10.87 -0.33
N ASN A 96 -1.25 10.78 0.66
CA ASN A 96 -1.62 10.29 1.99
C ASN A 96 -2.63 11.22 2.68
N SER A 97 -2.47 12.54 2.54
CA SER A 97 -3.47 13.51 3.00
C SER A 97 -4.85 13.27 2.38
N SER A 98 -4.90 13.04 1.06
CA SER A 98 -6.15 12.76 0.35
C SER A 98 -6.79 11.47 0.84
N LEU A 99 -5.99 10.43 1.12
CA LEU A 99 -6.47 9.18 1.73
C LEU A 99 -6.95 9.37 3.16
N MET A 100 -6.35 10.30 3.92
CA MET A 100 -6.83 10.67 5.24
C MET A 100 -8.23 11.27 5.14
N GLU A 101 -8.47 12.18 4.21
CA GLU A 101 -9.76 12.83 3.98
C GLU A 101 -10.77 11.98 3.19
N SER A 102 -10.42 10.74 2.82
CA SER A 102 -11.24 9.84 1.99
C SER A 102 -11.48 10.33 0.54
N HIS A 103 -10.65 11.25 0.06
CA HIS A 103 -10.66 11.74 -1.32
C HIS A 103 -9.90 10.77 -2.26
N ILE A 104 -10.44 9.56 -2.44
CA ILE A 104 -9.77 8.47 -3.17
C ILE A 104 -9.39 8.86 -4.60
N PHE A 105 -10.29 9.52 -5.34
CA PHE A 105 -10.00 9.96 -6.70
C PHE A 105 -8.78 10.89 -6.76
N VAL A 106 -8.67 11.83 -5.81
CA VAL A 106 -7.53 12.76 -5.72
C VAL A 106 -6.25 12.02 -5.36
N ALA A 107 -6.31 11.06 -4.42
CA ALA A 107 -5.18 10.20 -4.07
C ALA A 107 -4.69 9.38 -5.28
N GLN A 108 -5.61 8.88 -6.11
CA GLN A 108 -5.26 8.17 -7.35
C GLN A 108 -4.61 9.11 -8.38
N MET A 109 -5.11 10.33 -8.52
CA MET A 109 -4.47 11.34 -9.37
C MET A 109 -3.03 11.63 -8.94
N HIS A 110 -2.80 11.78 -7.63
CA HIS A 110 -1.44 11.93 -7.08
C HIS A 110 -0.57 10.70 -7.36
N ARG A 111 -1.11 9.49 -7.18
CA ARG A 111 -0.42 8.24 -7.53
C ARG A 111 0.00 8.21 -9.00
N HIS A 112 -0.88 8.54 -9.94
CA HIS A 112 -0.55 8.60 -11.37
C HIS A 112 0.49 9.67 -11.71
N ALA A 113 0.43 10.84 -11.07
CA ALA A 113 1.44 11.88 -11.21
C ALA A 113 2.82 11.39 -10.71
N ALA A 114 2.86 10.73 -9.56
CA ALA A 114 4.09 10.15 -9.01
C ALA A 114 4.68 9.07 -9.94
N ARG A 115 3.85 8.20 -10.53
CA ARG A 115 4.29 7.23 -11.56
C ARG A 115 4.99 7.92 -12.73
N THR A 116 4.40 9.02 -13.21
CA THR A 116 4.93 9.79 -14.34
C THR A 116 6.31 10.35 -14.02
N ILE A 117 6.49 10.94 -12.83
CA ILE A 117 7.77 11.48 -12.38
C ILE A 117 8.82 10.37 -12.25
N VAL A 118 8.51 9.27 -11.56
CA VAL A 118 9.47 8.17 -11.36
C VAL A 118 9.95 7.57 -12.69
N ARG A 119 9.07 7.48 -13.70
CA ARG A 119 9.43 6.98 -15.04
C ARG A 119 10.24 7.97 -15.86
N ALA A 120 10.06 9.25 -15.60
CA ALA A 120 10.80 10.32 -16.24
C ALA A 120 12.23 10.49 -15.70
N PHE A 121 12.52 9.93 -14.52
CA PHE A 121 13.85 10.05 -13.91
C PHE A 121 14.91 9.29 -14.71
N PRO A 122 16.08 9.90 -15.03
CA PRO A 122 17.14 9.22 -15.76
C PRO A 122 17.77 8.11 -14.92
N ALA A 123 17.91 6.92 -15.49
CA ALA A 123 18.47 5.74 -14.81
C ALA A 123 19.86 5.96 -14.16
N GLN A 124 20.65 6.91 -14.68
CA GLN A 124 21.97 7.25 -14.14
C GLN A 124 21.88 8.04 -12.83
N ALA A 125 20.92 8.98 -12.71
CA ALA A 125 20.69 9.77 -11.51
C ALA A 125 20.03 8.95 -10.38
N THR A 126 19.25 7.93 -10.74
CA THR A 126 18.49 7.12 -9.77
C THR A 126 19.33 6.14 -8.95
N SER A 127 20.55 5.81 -9.39
CA SER A 127 21.37 4.76 -8.77
C SER A 127 22.12 5.18 -7.50
N GLN A 128 22.30 6.49 -7.28
CA GLN A 128 23.13 7.05 -6.20
C GLN A 128 22.31 7.86 -5.19
N ASP A 129 21.09 8.29 -5.54
CA ASP A 129 20.25 9.11 -4.67
C ASP A 129 19.41 8.24 -3.72
N GLU A 130 19.84 8.19 -2.45
CA GLU A 130 19.16 7.47 -1.38
C GLU A 130 17.71 7.90 -1.20
N LEU A 131 17.42 9.21 -1.30
CA LEU A 131 16.07 9.73 -1.10
C LEU A 131 15.17 9.34 -2.27
N PHE A 132 15.64 9.48 -3.50
CA PHE A 132 14.86 9.05 -4.66
C PHE A 132 14.52 7.56 -4.58
N LYS A 133 15.52 6.71 -4.26
CA LYS A 133 15.30 5.27 -4.10
C LYS A 133 14.24 4.97 -3.03
N PHE A 134 14.35 5.63 -1.88
CA PHE A 134 13.36 5.51 -0.82
C PHE A 134 11.95 5.90 -1.30
N LEU A 135 11.79 7.04 -1.97
CA LEU A 135 10.48 7.50 -2.45
C LEU A 135 9.90 6.58 -3.54
N LYS A 136 10.76 6.02 -4.42
CA LYS A 136 10.36 5.00 -5.40
C LYS A 136 9.85 3.74 -4.69
N GLU A 137 10.52 3.27 -3.64
CA GLU A 137 10.06 2.13 -2.84
C GLU A 137 8.73 2.43 -2.14
N GLN A 138 8.56 3.64 -1.59
CA GLN A 138 7.29 4.07 -1.00
C GLN A 138 6.15 4.08 -2.03
N LEU A 139 6.43 4.59 -3.24
CA LEU A 139 5.48 4.52 -4.34
C LEU A 139 5.20 3.05 -4.72
N ALA A 140 6.21 2.19 -4.84
CA ALA A 140 6.03 0.78 -5.20
C ALA A 140 5.13 0.03 -4.22
N ILE A 141 5.29 0.25 -2.90
CA ILE A 141 4.40 -0.34 -1.88
C ILE A 141 2.95 0.07 -2.14
N TYR A 142 2.70 1.38 -2.26
CA TYR A 142 1.37 1.90 -2.55
C TYR A 142 0.85 1.31 -3.85
N ASP A 143 1.67 1.34 -4.90
CA ASP A 143 1.25 1.01 -6.24
C ASP A 143 0.87 -0.46 -6.37
N ILE A 144 1.66 -1.36 -5.78
CA ILE A 144 1.40 -2.79 -5.78
C ILE A 144 0.15 -3.11 -4.97
N LEU A 145 0.06 -2.65 -3.72
CA LEU A 145 -1.05 -2.98 -2.84
C LEU A 145 -2.38 -2.43 -3.36
N ALA A 146 -2.40 -1.20 -3.87
CA ALA A 146 -3.61 -0.65 -4.48
C ALA A 146 -3.97 -1.33 -5.82
N SER A 147 -3.01 -1.97 -6.51
CA SER A 147 -3.31 -2.77 -7.70
C SER A 147 -4.01 -4.08 -7.38
N THR A 148 -3.87 -4.61 -6.15
CA THR A 148 -4.47 -5.92 -5.78
C THR A 148 -6.00 -5.93 -5.85
N THR A 149 -6.64 -4.76 -5.73
CA THR A 149 -8.09 -4.52 -5.80
C THR A 149 -8.51 -3.74 -7.06
N THR A 150 -7.58 -3.44 -7.96
CA THR A 150 -7.83 -2.79 -9.25
C THR A 150 -8.08 -3.85 -10.32
N PHE A 151 -9.00 -3.59 -11.26
CA PHE A 151 -9.29 -4.52 -12.37
C PHE A 151 -8.99 -3.92 -13.74
N THR A 152 -8.60 -2.64 -13.81
CA THR A 152 -8.12 -2.01 -15.03
C THR A 152 -6.73 -2.57 -15.43
N PRO A 153 -6.61 -3.33 -16.55
CA PRO A 153 -5.37 -4.06 -16.88
C PRO A 153 -4.16 -3.17 -17.15
N LYS A 154 -4.40 -1.98 -17.69
CA LYS A 154 -3.33 -0.99 -17.91
C LYS A 154 -2.78 -0.50 -16.58
N ASP A 155 -3.65 -0.12 -15.65
CA ASP A 155 -3.24 0.42 -14.35
C ASP A 155 -2.51 -0.61 -13.50
N VAL A 156 -2.90 -1.88 -13.59
CA VAL A 156 -2.22 -2.98 -12.90
C VAL A 156 -0.84 -3.21 -13.51
N ARG A 157 -0.70 -3.38 -14.84
CA ARG A 157 0.60 -3.63 -15.48
C ARG A 157 1.57 -2.47 -15.34
N ASP A 158 1.05 -1.25 -15.37
CA ASP A 158 1.83 -0.03 -15.26
C ASP A 158 2.08 0.37 -13.79
N ALA A 159 2.06 -0.56 -12.83
CA ALA A 159 2.49 -0.26 -11.48
C ALA A 159 4.02 -0.10 -11.39
N ILE A 160 4.48 0.80 -10.54
CA ILE A 160 5.88 0.89 -10.12
C ILE A 160 6.16 -0.28 -9.20
N THR A 161 7.22 -1.02 -9.49
CA THR A 161 7.66 -2.18 -8.72
C THR A 161 9.02 -1.93 -8.08
N PHE A 162 9.44 -2.83 -7.19
CA PHE A 162 10.82 -2.87 -6.75
C PHE A 162 11.73 -3.34 -7.88
N ASP A 163 13.01 -2.98 -7.80
CA ASP A 163 14.03 -3.48 -8.73
C ASP A 163 14.08 -5.02 -8.69
N GLU A 164 14.52 -5.66 -9.78
CA GLU A 164 14.38 -7.11 -10.02
C GLU A 164 14.91 -7.97 -8.87
N ASP A 165 16.01 -7.57 -8.23
CA ASP A 165 16.57 -8.32 -7.10
C ASP A 165 15.74 -8.18 -5.82
N GLY A 166 15.03 -7.05 -5.63
CA GLY A 166 14.13 -6.76 -4.51
C GLY A 166 14.69 -7.02 -3.11
N SER A 167 15.98 -7.34 -3.02
CA SER A 167 16.59 -8.13 -1.94
C SER A 167 17.04 -7.26 -0.78
N HIS A 168 17.11 -5.96 -1.00
CA HIS A 168 17.50 -4.97 0.01
C HIS A 168 16.31 -4.26 0.64
N ALA A 169 15.13 -4.32 0.00
CA ALA A 169 13.92 -3.70 0.51
C ALA A 169 13.12 -4.70 1.35
N VAL A 170 12.66 -4.24 2.52
CA VAL A 170 11.76 -5.02 3.38
C VAL A 170 10.46 -5.30 2.61
N PHE A 171 10.05 -6.56 2.54
CA PHE A 171 8.94 -7.05 1.71
C PHE A 171 9.11 -6.85 0.19
N GLY A 172 10.27 -6.43 -0.32
CA GLY A 172 10.44 -6.13 -1.75
C GLY A 172 10.12 -7.32 -2.66
N GLN A 173 10.73 -8.47 -2.40
CA GLN A 173 10.44 -9.72 -3.12
C GLN A 173 8.99 -10.18 -2.95
N TYR A 174 8.44 -10.06 -1.74
CA TYR A 174 7.05 -10.43 -1.45
C TYR A 174 6.09 -9.57 -2.27
N LEU A 175 6.27 -8.26 -2.30
CA LEU A 175 5.39 -7.35 -3.04
C LEU A 175 5.53 -7.53 -4.55
N ASN A 176 6.73 -7.75 -5.07
CA ASN A 176 6.91 -8.11 -6.48
C ASN A 176 6.15 -9.41 -6.84
N LEU A 177 6.14 -10.40 -5.93
CA LEU A 177 5.38 -11.63 -6.11
C LEU A 177 3.86 -11.37 -6.10
N ILE A 178 3.35 -10.59 -5.15
CA ILE A 178 1.94 -10.16 -5.10
C ILE A 178 1.54 -9.42 -6.37
N HIS A 179 2.38 -8.52 -6.87
CA HIS A 179 2.15 -7.82 -8.13
C HIS A 179 2.07 -8.79 -9.31
N ARG A 180 3.00 -9.73 -9.42
CA ARG A 180 3.00 -10.74 -10.50
C ARG A 180 1.73 -11.60 -10.49
N ILE A 181 1.28 -12.04 -9.31
CA ILE A 181 0.00 -12.75 -9.13
C ILE A 181 -1.17 -11.87 -9.63
N THR A 182 -1.15 -10.59 -9.28
CA THR A 182 -2.19 -9.62 -9.67
C THR A 182 -2.25 -9.44 -11.19
N VAL A 183 -1.09 -9.25 -11.85
CA VAL A 183 -0.98 -9.11 -13.31
C VAL A 183 -1.51 -10.36 -14.01
N GLN A 184 -1.06 -11.55 -13.60
CA GLN A 184 -1.51 -12.81 -14.20
C GLN A 184 -3.02 -13.02 -14.11
N ALA A 185 -3.62 -12.67 -12.97
CA ALA A 185 -5.06 -12.79 -12.80
C ALA A 185 -5.84 -11.89 -13.76
N VAL A 186 -5.38 -10.64 -13.96
CA VAL A 186 -6.03 -9.69 -14.86
C VAL A 186 -5.80 -10.06 -16.33
N GLU A 187 -4.63 -10.58 -16.69
CA GLU A 187 -4.35 -11.10 -18.03
C GLU A 187 -5.22 -12.31 -18.37
N ARG A 188 -5.47 -13.20 -17.40
CA ARG A 188 -6.42 -14.31 -17.57
C ARG A 188 -7.84 -13.82 -17.86
N ASP A 189 -8.31 -12.83 -17.11
CA ASP A 189 -9.65 -12.25 -17.27
C ASP A 189 -9.83 -11.56 -18.64
N THR A 190 -8.76 -10.98 -19.20
CA THR A 190 -8.82 -10.22 -20.48
C THR A 190 -8.62 -11.08 -21.72
N ASN A 191 -7.67 -12.00 -21.71
CA ASN A 191 -7.26 -12.71 -22.92
C ASN A 191 -7.93 -14.09 -23.07
N GLY A 192 -8.74 -14.52 -22.08
CA GLY A 192 -9.37 -15.85 -22.05
C GLY A 192 -8.39 -17.03 -22.16
N THR A 193 -7.09 -16.74 -22.08
CA THR A 193 -6.02 -17.68 -22.35
C THR A 193 -5.80 -18.51 -21.10
N GLN A 194 -5.48 -19.80 -21.28
CA GLN A 194 -4.82 -20.60 -20.25
C GLN A 194 -3.43 -19.98 -19.98
N ALA A 195 -3.39 -18.85 -19.28
CA ALA A 195 -2.17 -18.38 -18.65
C ALA A 195 -1.60 -19.56 -17.89
N LYS A 196 -0.30 -19.82 -18.06
CA LYS A 196 0.40 -20.96 -17.44
C LYS A 196 0.19 -20.82 -15.93
N LEU A 197 -0.76 -21.58 -15.38
CA LEU A 197 -1.14 -21.46 -13.98
C LEU A 197 0.11 -21.75 -13.15
N ILE A 198 0.50 -20.80 -12.30
CA ILE A 198 1.51 -21.09 -11.29
C ILE A 198 0.98 -22.26 -10.48
N LEU A 199 1.73 -23.36 -10.44
CA LEU A 199 1.37 -24.50 -9.60
C LEU A 199 1.39 -24.05 -8.14
N TYR A 200 0.39 -24.49 -7.37
CA TYR A 200 0.29 -24.15 -5.95
C TYR A 200 1.60 -24.39 -5.19
N ALA A 201 2.24 -25.55 -5.41
CA ALA A 201 3.51 -25.88 -4.77
C ALA A 201 4.61 -24.85 -5.09
N ALA A 202 4.78 -24.49 -6.36
CA ALA A 202 5.78 -23.50 -6.78
C ALA A 202 5.50 -22.11 -6.18
N LEU A 203 4.23 -21.72 -6.09
CA LEU A 203 3.84 -20.46 -5.47
C LEU A 203 4.16 -20.44 -3.97
N VAL A 204 3.90 -21.53 -3.25
CA VAL A 204 4.20 -21.65 -1.83
C VAL A 204 5.71 -21.54 -1.61
N ASP A 205 6.51 -22.22 -2.42
CA ASP A 205 7.98 -22.13 -2.34
C ASP A 205 8.47 -20.69 -2.54
N GLU A 206 7.93 -19.97 -3.52
CA GLU A 206 8.28 -18.56 -3.76
C GLU A 206 7.82 -17.64 -2.62
N LEU A 207 6.64 -17.86 -2.04
CA LEU A 207 6.15 -17.08 -0.88
C LEU A 207 6.94 -17.37 0.39
N GLU A 208 7.43 -18.60 0.59
CA GLU A 208 8.34 -18.94 1.67
C GLU A 208 9.72 -18.32 1.48
N LEU A 209 10.25 -18.32 0.25
CA LEU A 209 11.50 -17.64 -0.08
C LEU A 209 11.39 -16.12 0.15
N ALA A 210 10.31 -15.50 -0.30
CA ALA A 210 10.07 -14.07 -0.07
C ALA A 210 9.92 -13.72 1.42
N ARG A 211 9.27 -14.60 2.19
CA ARG A 211 9.19 -14.51 3.65
C ARG A 211 10.58 -14.60 4.29
N ALA A 212 11.38 -15.60 3.93
CA ALA A 212 12.74 -15.76 4.44
C ALA A 212 13.63 -14.56 4.09
N SER A 213 13.56 -14.07 2.84
CA SER A 213 14.28 -12.87 2.40
C SER A 213 13.90 -11.65 3.24
N THR A 214 12.61 -11.45 3.53
CA THR A 214 12.15 -10.33 4.35
C THR A 214 12.73 -10.40 5.76
N LEU A 215 12.78 -11.58 6.36
CA LEU A 215 13.36 -11.80 7.69
C LEU A 215 14.89 -11.63 7.70
N LEU A 216 15.59 -12.03 6.64
CA LEU A 216 17.02 -11.81 6.49
C LEU A 216 17.36 -10.31 6.37
N VAL A 217 16.59 -9.56 5.58
CA VAL A 217 16.71 -8.10 5.50
C VAL A 217 16.45 -7.49 6.87
N PHE A 218 15.40 -7.93 7.57
CA PHE A 218 15.11 -7.46 8.94
C PHE A 218 16.24 -7.73 9.93
N GLN A 219 16.88 -8.90 9.82
CA GLN A 219 17.94 -9.32 10.75
C GLN A 219 19.11 -8.33 10.79
N SER A 220 19.46 -7.68 9.68
CA SER A 220 20.61 -6.77 9.58
C SER A 220 20.50 -5.51 10.46
N TRP A 221 19.28 -5.15 10.89
CA TRP A 221 18.97 -3.96 11.68
C TRP A 221 18.09 -4.28 12.91
N SER A 222 17.75 -5.55 13.13
CA SER A 222 16.97 -6.01 14.30
C SER A 222 17.56 -5.60 15.66
N ARG A 223 18.88 -5.34 15.72
CA ARG A 223 19.58 -4.88 16.94
C ARG A 223 19.12 -3.52 17.45
N SER A 224 18.50 -2.70 16.59
CA SER A 224 17.98 -1.38 16.94
C SER A 224 16.59 -1.42 17.57
N PHE A 225 15.98 -2.61 17.69
CA PHE A 225 14.62 -2.79 18.18
C PHE A 225 14.58 -3.64 19.46
N SER A 226 13.54 -3.42 20.27
CA SER A 226 13.26 -4.25 21.43
C SER A 226 12.76 -5.65 21.03
N LYS A 227 12.80 -6.60 21.96
CA LYS A 227 12.29 -7.97 21.73
C LYS A 227 10.80 -7.99 21.32
N PRO A 228 9.88 -7.23 21.97
CA PRO A 228 8.48 -7.17 21.55
C PRO A 228 8.31 -6.65 20.12
N GLU A 229 9.03 -5.58 19.73
CA GLU A 229 8.99 -5.03 18.37
C GLU A 229 9.48 -6.04 17.34
N CYS A 230 10.57 -6.75 17.63
CA CYS A 230 11.06 -7.83 16.76
C CYS A 230 10.04 -8.96 16.61
N SER A 231 9.43 -9.40 17.72
CA SER A 231 8.41 -10.45 17.74
C SER A 231 7.19 -10.04 16.90
N ASN A 232 6.71 -8.81 17.07
CA ASN A 232 5.59 -8.30 16.31
C ASN A 232 5.91 -8.13 14.81
N PHE A 233 7.14 -7.74 14.46
CA PHE A 233 7.54 -7.69 13.06
C PHE A 233 7.55 -9.08 12.42
N ILE A 234 8.06 -10.11 13.11
CA ILE A 234 8.01 -11.49 12.63
C ILE A 234 6.56 -11.94 12.43
N ARG A 235 5.68 -11.66 13.41
CA ARG A 235 4.24 -11.90 13.30
C ARG A 235 3.63 -11.17 12.10
N LEU A 236 4.02 -9.93 11.84
CA LEU A 236 3.56 -9.15 10.67
C LEU A 236 3.98 -9.80 9.35
N VAL A 237 5.22 -10.29 9.25
CA VAL A 237 5.71 -11.04 8.08
C VAL A 237 4.93 -12.34 7.89
N ASP A 238 4.68 -13.09 8.96
CA ASP A 238 3.90 -14.33 8.91
C ASP A 238 2.44 -14.06 8.51
N ALA A 239 1.85 -12.96 8.98
CA ALA A 239 0.50 -12.55 8.59
C ALA A 239 0.41 -12.23 7.09
N HIS A 240 1.37 -11.47 6.56
CA HIS A 240 1.46 -11.20 5.12
C HIS A 240 1.66 -12.48 4.31
N HIS A 241 2.53 -13.39 4.76
CA HIS A 241 2.74 -14.66 4.08
C HIS A 241 1.44 -15.48 3.96
N HIS A 242 0.70 -15.67 5.04
CA HIS A 242 -0.57 -16.41 5.00
C HIS A 242 -1.64 -15.68 4.20
N ALA A 243 -1.73 -14.35 4.33
CA ALA A 243 -2.62 -13.53 3.51
C ALA A 243 -2.24 -13.60 2.02
N GLY A 244 -0.95 -13.69 1.67
CA GLY A 244 -0.45 -13.88 0.31
C GLY A 244 -0.94 -15.17 -0.33
N ILE A 245 -0.88 -16.28 0.40
CA ILE A 245 -1.39 -17.58 -0.09
C ILE A 245 -2.90 -17.53 -0.31
N LEU A 246 -3.65 -16.98 0.64
CA LEU A 246 -5.10 -16.85 0.54
C LEU A 246 -5.51 -15.90 -0.60
N TYR A 247 -4.82 -14.78 -0.74
CA TYR A 247 -5.00 -13.85 -1.85
C TYR A 247 -4.78 -14.52 -3.19
N ALA A 248 -3.67 -15.25 -3.35
CA ALA A 248 -3.37 -15.93 -4.60
C ALA A 248 -4.41 -17.01 -4.94
N ASN A 249 -4.82 -17.81 -3.95
CA ASN A 249 -5.89 -18.80 -4.15
C ASN A 249 -7.18 -18.13 -4.65
N SER A 250 -7.59 -17.03 -4.01
CA SER A 250 -8.78 -16.28 -4.35
C SER A 250 -8.67 -15.66 -5.75
N ARG A 251 -7.61 -14.89 -5.98
CA ARG A 251 -7.40 -14.06 -7.16
C ARG A 251 -7.14 -14.89 -8.41
N LEU A 252 -6.35 -15.97 -8.31
CA LEU A 252 -6.08 -16.89 -9.40
C LEU A 252 -7.09 -18.04 -9.50
N LYS A 253 -8.06 -18.14 -8.58
CA LYS A 253 -9.02 -19.27 -8.51
C LYS A 253 -8.31 -20.63 -8.55
N MET A 254 -7.26 -20.79 -7.74
CA MET A 254 -6.37 -21.96 -7.79
C MET A 254 -7.07 -23.24 -7.35
N GLY A 255 -8.11 -23.13 -6.52
CA GLY A 255 -8.85 -24.29 -6.01
C GLY A 255 -8.03 -25.14 -5.04
N ILE A 256 -7.27 -24.49 -4.15
CA ILE A 256 -6.49 -25.21 -3.13
C ILE A 256 -7.40 -26.09 -2.26
N GLU A 257 -6.85 -27.18 -1.72
CA GLU A 257 -7.57 -28.09 -0.84
C GLU A 257 -8.11 -27.36 0.39
N LYS A 258 -9.32 -27.75 0.83
CA LYS A 258 -10.03 -27.08 1.94
C LYS A 258 -9.23 -27.08 3.25
N ASP A 259 -8.56 -28.19 3.56
CA ASP A 259 -7.78 -28.31 4.79
C ASP A 259 -6.54 -27.41 4.77
N VAL A 260 -5.87 -27.31 3.61
CA VAL A 260 -4.76 -26.40 3.38
C VAL A 260 -5.20 -24.94 3.52
N LYS A 261 -6.34 -24.58 2.92
CA LYS A 261 -6.93 -23.25 3.10
C LYS A 261 -7.23 -22.96 4.57
N ARG A 262 -7.89 -23.89 5.27
CA ARG A 262 -8.26 -23.74 6.68
C ARG A 262 -7.04 -23.58 7.58
N TYR A 263 -5.93 -24.23 7.26
CA TYR A 263 -4.65 -24.03 7.93
C TYR A 263 -4.20 -22.56 7.83
N HIS A 264 -4.11 -22.01 6.63
CA HIS A 264 -3.66 -20.62 6.42
C HIS A 264 -4.60 -19.59 7.06
N VAL A 265 -5.92 -19.77 6.94
CA VAL A 265 -6.89 -18.90 7.61
C VAL A 265 -6.69 -18.98 9.13
N SER A 266 -6.61 -20.17 9.71
CA SER A 266 -6.47 -20.33 11.16
C SER A 266 -5.17 -19.72 11.69
N ARG A 267 -4.07 -19.88 10.96
CA ARG A 267 -2.80 -19.23 11.30
C ARG A 267 -2.87 -17.72 11.23
N LEU A 268 -3.51 -17.16 10.20
CA LEU A 268 -3.68 -15.72 10.06
C LEU A 268 -4.43 -15.13 11.26
N TYR A 269 -5.53 -15.75 11.69
CA TYR A 269 -6.28 -15.28 12.86
C TYR A 269 -5.52 -15.42 14.18
N GLN A 270 -4.82 -16.55 14.39
CA GLN A 270 -3.95 -16.71 15.56
C GLN A 270 -2.93 -15.57 15.65
N ILE A 271 -2.33 -15.19 14.52
CA ILE A 271 -1.37 -14.08 14.48
C ILE A 271 -2.05 -12.74 14.81
N LEU A 272 -3.20 -12.44 14.19
CA LEU A 272 -3.93 -11.19 14.44
C LEU A 272 -4.39 -11.03 15.90
N GLU A 273 -4.70 -12.14 16.57
CA GLU A 273 -5.03 -12.17 18.01
C GLU A 273 -3.80 -11.96 18.91
N LEU A 274 -2.64 -12.44 18.47
CA LEU A 274 -1.38 -12.38 19.22
C LEU A 274 -0.58 -11.10 19.01
N LEU A 275 -0.96 -10.21 18.09
CA LEU A 275 -0.28 -8.93 17.91
C LEU A 275 -0.44 -8.08 19.18
N GLU A 276 0.66 -7.91 19.91
CA GLU A 276 0.74 -7.06 21.11
C GLU A 276 0.90 -5.61 20.68
N GLY A 277 0.18 -4.66 21.29
CA GLY A 277 0.32 -3.24 20.94
C GLY A 277 0.05 -2.97 19.46
N VAL A 278 -1.02 -3.58 18.92
CA VAL A 278 -1.46 -3.49 17.51
C VAL A 278 -1.35 -2.06 16.97
N GLU A 279 -1.61 -1.06 17.82
CA GLU A 279 -1.56 0.36 17.55
C GLU A 279 -0.26 0.82 16.85
N ALA A 280 0.90 0.26 17.20
CA ALA A 280 2.19 0.61 16.60
C ALA A 280 2.39 0.07 15.16
N HIS A 281 1.56 -0.88 14.75
CA HIS A 281 1.67 -1.60 13.47
C HIS A 281 0.40 -1.52 12.64
N LEU A 282 -0.63 -0.83 13.12
CA LEU A 282 -1.94 -0.71 12.45
C LEU A 282 -1.78 -0.27 11.00
N GLN A 283 -0.81 0.61 10.70
CA GLN A 283 -0.59 1.11 9.34
C GLN A 283 -0.20 0.03 8.32
N ASN A 284 0.37 -1.09 8.79
CA ASN A 284 0.82 -2.18 7.93
C ASN A 284 -0.23 -3.29 7.76
N LEU A 285 -1.38 -3.20 8.44
CA LEU A 285 -2.40 -4.24 8.45
C LEU A 285 -3.54 -4.14 7.43
N PRO A 286 -3.85 -3.00 6.75
CA PRO A 286 -5.08 -2.92 5.97
C PRO A 286 -5.26 -4.01 4.91
N TRP A 287 -4.20 -4.31 4.17
CA TRP A 287 -4.23 -5.35 3.15
C TRP A 287 -4.45 -6.74 3.76
N VAL A 288 -3.76 -7.05 4.86
CA VAL A 288 -3.92 -8.30 5.61
C VAL A 288 -5.34 -8.44 6.19
N LEU A 289 -5.90 -7.35 6.74
CA LEU A 289 -7.25 -7.31 7.30
C LEU A 289 -8.32 -7.52 6.24
N PHE A 290 -8.12 -6.98 5.04
CA PHE A 290 -8.99 -7.26 3.92
C PHE A 290 -9.02 -8.76 3.59
N ILE A 291 -7.85 -9.40 3.46
CA ILE A 291 -7.77 -10.84 3.18
C ILE A 291 -8.37 -11.68 4.31
N ALA A 292 -8.15 -11.30 5.58
CA ALA A 292 -8.81 -11.93 6.71
C ALA A 292 -10.34 -11.76 6.62
N GLY A 293 -10.82 -10.55 6.33
CA GLY A 293 -12.23 -10.22 6.21
C GLY A 293 -12.97 -11.10 5.20
N ILE A 294 -12.43 -11.26 4.00
CA ILE A 294 -13.04 -12.12 2.96
C ILE A 294 -13.01 -13.62 3.29
N CYS A 295 -12.17 -14.02 4.27
CA CYS A 295 -12.04 -15.38 4.79
C CYS A 295 -12.78 -15.59 6.13
N SER A 296 -13.52 -14.58 6.61
CA SER A 296 -14.30 -14.65 7.86
C SER A 296 -15.58 -15.46 7.64
N TYR A 297 -15.56 -16.76 7.95
CA TYR A 297 -16.75 -17.62 7.85
C TYR A 297 -17.49 -17.82 9.18
N ASP A 298 -16.95 -17.32 10.29
CA ASP A 298 -17.60 -17.35 11.61
C ASP A 298 -17.60 -15.96 12.27
N GLN A 299 -18.50 -15.78 13.23
CA GLN A 299 -18.73 -14.49 13.89
C GLN A 299 -17.50 -14.02 14.68
N SER A 300 -16.75 -14.92 15.31
CA SER A 300 -15.60 -14.55 16.14
C SER A 300 -14.47 -13.95 15.28
N ARG A 301 -14.24 -14.54 14.10
CA ARG A 301 -13.30 -14.04 13.10
C ARG A 301 -13.73 -12.70 12.52
N TRP A 302 -15.01 -12.57 12.21
CA TRP A 302 -15.58 -11.31 11.75
C TRP A 302 -15.40 -10.19 12.77
N ASP A 303 -15.73 -10.45 14.04
CA ASP A 303 -15.61 -9.50 15.14
C ASP A 303 -14.15 -9.07 15.34
N THR A 304 -13.19 -10.00 15.17
CA THR A 304 -11.76 -9.70 15.23
C THR A 304 -11.33 -8.72 14.15
N VAL A 305 -11.73 -8.95 12.89
CA VAL A 305 -11.42 -8.05 11.77
C VAL A 305 -12.05 -6.68 11.99
N MET A 306 -13.34 -6.64 12.34
CA MET A 306 -14.06 -5.38 12.53
C MET A 306 -13.51 -4.56 13.70
N ARG A 307 -13.14 -5.22 14.80
CA ARG A 307 -12.48 -4.58 15.94
C ARG A 307 -11.14 -3.94 15.54
N ILE A 308 -10.30 -4.64 14.79
CA ILE A 308 -9.01 -4.09 14.35
C ILE A 308 -9.23 -2.96 13.34
N CYS A 309 -10.16 -3.10 12.39
CA CYS A 309 -10.51 -2.02 11.46
C CYS A 309 -11.02 -0.77 12.19
N SER A 310 -11.84 -0.91 13.23
CA SER A 310 -12.28 0.22 14.05
C SER A 310 -11.11 0.94 14.70
N LYS A 311 -10.19 0.18 15.33
CA LYS A 311 -8.95 0.76 15.88
C LYS A 311 -8.14 1.49 14.82
N LEU A 312 -8.11 0.96 13.60
CA LEU A 312 -7.38 1.55 12.49
C LEU A 312 -7.97 2.91 12.08
N CYS A 313 -9.30 3.01 11.99
CA CYS A 313 -10.02 4.27 11.80
C CYS A 313 -9.75 5.26 12.94
N ASP A 314 -9.82 4.80 14.19
CA ASP A 314 -9.70 5.64 15.38
C ASP A 314 -8.28 6.16 15.61
N HIS A 315 -7.26 5.32 15.39
CA HIS A 315 -5.86 5.64 15.71
C HIS A 315 -5.08 6.28 14.56
N ILE A 316 -5.25 5.82 13.31
CA ILE A 316 -4.49 6.36 12.18
C ILE A 316 -5.25 7.54 11.52
N GLY A 317 -6.57 7.61 11.72
CA GLY A 317 -7.42 8.65 11.16
C GLY A 317 -7.68 8.51 9.66
N PHE A 318 -7.16 7.50 8.97
CA PHE A 318 -7.41 7.37 7.54
C PHE A 318 -8.88 6.99 7.28
N GLY A 319 -9.69 7.97 6.87
CA GLY A 319 -11.13 7.81 6.72
C GLY A 319 -11.50 6.74 5.68
N HIS A 320 -10.63 6.48 4.71
CA HIS A 320 -10.88 5.45 3.70
C HIS A 320 -10.97 4.01 4.28
N PHE A 321 -10.50 3.75 5.51
CA PHE A 321 -10.70 2.45 6.15
C PHE A 321 -12.14 2.18 6.59
N THR A 322 -12.95 3.22 6.74
CA THR A 322 -14.42 3.05 6.83
C THR A 322 -14.98 2.42 5.56
N GLN A 323 -14.32 2.63 4.41
CA GLN A 323 -14.72 2.00 3.16
C GLN A 323 -14.36 0.52 3.13
N LEU A 324 -13.24 0.10 3.73
CA LEU A 324 -12.95 -1.32 3.92
C LEU A 324 -14.04 -2.01 4.77
N GLN A 325 -14.42 -1.41 5.90
CA GLN A 325 -15.51 -1.95 6.73
C GLN A 325 -16.83 -2.02 5.96
N ARG A 326 -17.19 -0.94 5.26
CA ARG A 326 -18.41 -0.90 4.42
C ARG A 326 -18.38 -1.96 3.32
N PHE A 327 -17.24 -2.12 2.65
CA PHE A 327 -17.07 -3.12 1.60
C PHE A 327 -17.28 -4.53 2.14
N LEU A 328 -16.67 -4.86 3.27
CA LEU A 328 -16.83 -6.17 3.90
C LEU A 328 -18.29 -6.42 4.30
N VAL A 329 -18.95 -5.45 4.94
CA VAL A 329 -20.38 -5.56 5.31
C VAL A 329 -21.25 -5.80 4.07
N GLU A 330 -21.08 -5.00 3.01
CA GLU A 330 -21.84 -5.15 1.76
C GLU A 330 -21.58 -6.51 1.11
N LEU A 331 -20.34 -7.01 1.17
CA LEU A 331 -19.98 -8.33 0.67
C LEU A 331 -20.69 -9.44 1.44
N ALA A 332 -20.74 -9.34 2.77
CA ALA A 332 -21.45 -10.29 3.63
C ALA A 332 -22.97 -10.26 3.40
N ASP A 333 -23.56 -9.08 3.20
CA ASP A 333 -25.00 -8.93 2.94
C ASP A 333 -25.40 -9.48 1.56
N LYS A 334 -24.54 -9.34 0.54
CA LYS A 334 -24.80 -9.83 -0.83
C LYS A 334 -24.70 -11.35 -0.97
N GLN A 335 -24.00 -12.05 -0.07
CA GLN A 335 -23.93 -13.51 -0.05
C GLN A 335 -24.86 -14.07 1.04
N ASP A 336 -26.10 -14.36 0.65
CA ASP A 336 -27.20 -14.92 1.49
C ASP A 336 -26.95 -16.36 2.01
N ASN A 337 -25.69 -16.73 2.32
CA ASN A 337 -25.38 -18.03 2.87
C ASN A 337 -24.06 -18.04 3.65
N ARG A 338 -24.17 -18.10 4.99
CA ARG A 338 -23.07 -18.30 5.96
C ARG A 338 -22.37 -19.67 5.86
N LEU A 339 -22.56 -20.40 4.75
CA LEU A 339 -22.00 -21.73 4.50
C LEU A 339 -20.84 -21.72 3.49
N VAL A 340 -20.51 -20.56 2.90
CA VAL A 340 -19.38 -20.46 1.95
C VAL A 340 -18.10 -20.09 2.71
N GLU A 341 -17.07 -20.95 2.64
CA GLU A 341 -15.76 -20.73 3.29
C GLU A 341 -14.94 -19.58 2.65
N GLU A 342 -15.43 -18.95 1.58
CA GLU A 342 -14.86 -17.73 0.97
C GLU A 342 -15.94 -16.85 0.37
N LEU A 343 -15.79 -15.55 0.55
CA LEU A 343 -16.60 -14.57 -0.17
C LEU A 343 -15.94 -14.25 -1.52
N ASP A 344 -16.68 -14.40 -2.63
CA ASP A 344 -16.17 -13.96 -3.94
C ASP A 344 -16.27 -12.43 -4.01
N TRP A 345 -15.20 -11.77 -3.58
CA TRP A 345 -15.14 -10.32 -3.44
C TRP A 345 -14.94 -9.59 -4.78
N MET A 346 -14.48 -10.30 -5.82
CA MET A 346 -14.06 -9.66 -7.07
C MET A 346 -15.21 -8.98 -7.83
N PRO A 347 -16.42 -9.56 -7.96
CA PRO A 347 -17.55 -8.90 -8.60
C PRO A 347 -17.92 -7.58 -7.91
N LEU A 348 -17.96 -7.58 -6.58
CA LEU A 348 -18.28 -6.38 -5.80
C LEU A 348 -17.20 -5.30 -5.96
N ALA A 349 -15.92 -5.69 -5.92
CA ALA A 349 -14.83 -4.74 -6.11
C ALA A 349 -14.81 -4.12 -7.52
N LYS A 350 -15.16 -4.89 -8.57
CA LYS A 350 -15.35 -4.37 -9.94
C LYS A 350 -16.51 -3.36 -10.00
N GLU A 351 -17.61 -3.62 -9.29
CA GLU A 351 -18.75 -2.71 -9.20
C GLU A 351 -18.36 -1.39 -8.52
N TRP A 352 -17.64 -1.47 -7.41
CA TRP A 352 -17.12 -0.32 -6.68
C TRP A 352 -16.16 0.54 -7.51
N GLU A 353 -15.22 -0.09 -8.23
CA GLU A 353 -14.31 0.60 -9.16
C GLU A 353 -15.10 1.31 -10.27
N LYS A 354 -16.07 0.65 -10.90
CA LYS A 354 -16.92 1.24 -11.94
C LYS A 354 -17.73 2.44 -11.45
N ASN A 355 -18.14 2.42 -10.18
CA ASN A 355 -18.89 3.51 -9.54
C ASN A 355 -17.98 4.65 -9.03
N GLY A 356 -16.67 4.59 -9.29
CA GLY A 356 -15.72 5.64 -8.90
C GLY A 356 -15.31 5.61 -7.43
N VAL A 357 -15.57 4.50 -6.72
CA VAL A 357 -15.20 4.31 -5.31
C VAL A 357 -14.35 3.04 -5.16
N PRO A 358 -13.17 2.97 -5.80
CA PRO A 358 -12.34 1.76 -5.75
C PRO A 358 -11.84 1.49 -4.33
N LEU A 359 -11.76 0.21 -3.97
CA LEU A 359 -11.23 -0.21 -2.68
C LEU A 359 -9.71 0.02 -2.63
N VAL A 360 -9.23 0.82 -1.67
CA VAL A 360 -7.81 1.10 -1.44
C VAL A 360 -7.39 0.56 -0.07
N LEU A 361 -6.29 -0.19 -0.02
CA LEU A 361 -5.86 -0.97 1.15
C LEU A 361 -4.45 -0.60 1.62
N ILE A 362 -4.13 0.70 1.71
CA ILE A 362 -2.79 1.21 2.01
C ILE A 362 -2.82 2.40 2.98
N THR A 363 -1.70 2.67 3.66
CA THR A 363 -1.51 3.86 4.53
C THR A 363 -0.43 4.82 4.06
#